data_AF-A0A9W7DH64-F1
#
_entry.id   AF-A0A9W7DH64-F1
#
_cell.length_a   1.000
_cell.length_b   1.000
_cell.length_c   1.000
_cell.angle_alpha   90.00
_cell.angle_beta   90.00
_cell.angle_gamma   90.00
#
_symmetry.space_group_name_H-M   'P 1'
#
loop_
_entity.id
_entity.type
_entity.pdbx_description
1 polymer ?
#
loop_
_entity_poly.entity_id
_entity_poly.type
_entity_poly.pdbx_seq_one_letter_code
_entity_poly.pdbx_strand_id
1 'polypeptide(L)'
;MNPSHSMSTYCLISNGDLHFLPYNHNHNNHIPHTSDTTTTTVPNENENETDNDCSYPLQQHTKFTTPCLYSSFLNSKTVSSLSATPNVASYSGTGISISSSSLSDLSIDEEGADSQVAQLLNNYCTHAIYLPDYYIEPSNPIQQSEEIKKMLFKIFPHWNSNDHVQITRLTGGITNMLLECTRTDNSNPTVIEKVLVRTYGRGTNLIIDRDREFVSQLVINSVGLAPPIHARFGNGLVYGYISGRSLDYDELSSPLLYPLIASKLGQWHSAIKLSLIDDSLSKLKKRFHDKSTPAMPPKCSDLWSLTSHWIEICPEIEGLIKVCNDNKDIQQLMITHTTDNKNNNSSNNNNNSVRSILKAELDWVQSQISSKSPVVASHSDLLSGNIIIPNDISEALQNGSEATENLLNNKYSQGDQSPINFIDYEYMIKAPRAFDISNHFMEWQGFNCDKDLIPKPDINNKVMRIWCLNQ
;
A
#
# COMPACT_ATOMS: atom_id res chain seq x y z
N MET A 1 -6.19 -34.76 -7.72
CA MET A 1 -6.35 -33.37 -8.18
C MET A 1 -6.62 -32.55 -6.93
N ASN A 2 -5.60 -31.87 -6.39
CA ASN A 2 -5.76 -31.06 -5.17
C ASN A 2 -6.19 -29.64 -5.55
N PRO A 3 -7.20 -29.05 -4.89
CA PRO A 3 -7.49 -27.64 -5.04
C PRO A 3 -6.34 -26.86 -4.40
N SER A 4 -5.61 -26.06 -5.18
CA SER A 4 -4.54 -25.20 -4.64
C SER A 4 -5.17 -24.11 -3.78
N HIS A 5 -5.20 -24.34 -2.47
CA HIS A 5 -5.84 -23.46 -1.50
C HIS A 5 -5.18 -22.08 -1.47
N SER A 6 -6.03 -21.07 -1.65
CA SER A 6 -5.81 -19.72 -1.17
C SER A 6 -5.52 -19.79 0.34
N MET A 7 -4.23 -19.72 0.67
CA MET A 7 -3.78 -19.63 2.04
C MET A 7 -3.27 -18.22 2.28
N SER A 8 -3.79 -17.59 3.33
CA SER A 8 -3.23 -16.37 3.89
C SER A 8 -1.71 -16.53 4.06
N THR A 9 -0.95 -15.47 3.83
CA THR A 9 0.52 -15.55 3.85
C THR A 9 1.12 -14.26 4.40
N TYR A 10 2.32 -14.33 4.96
CA TYR A 10 3.17 -13.15 5.11
C TYR A 10 3.89 -12.88 3.80
N CYS A 11 3.86 -11.64 3.36
CA CYS A 11 4.65 -11.09 2.26
C CYS A 11 5.77 -10.24 2.86
N LEU A 12 7.03 -10.48 2.51
CA LEU A 12 8.17 -9.72 3.04
C LEU A 12 9.16 -9.35 1.94
N ILE A 13 9.69 -8.14 2.01
CA ILE A 13 10.79 -7.69 1.14
C ILE A 13 12.10 -7.92 1.88
N SER A 14 12.98 -8.71 1.27
CA SER A 14 14.30 -9.02 1.81
C SER A 14 15.30 -9.18 0.68
N ASN A 15 16.49 -8.59 0.86
CA ASN A 15 17.59 -8.65 -0.10
C ASN A 15 17.18 -8.28 -1.53
N GLY A 16 16.25 -7.33 -1.66
CA GLY A 16 15.73 -6.89 -2.96
C GLY A 16 14.83 -7.92 -3.64
N ASP A 17 14.10 -8.73 -2.88
CA ASP A 17 13.17 -9.72 -3.40
C ASP A 17 11.94 -9.92 -2.50
N LEU A 18 10.80 -10.34 -3.08
CA LEU A 18 9.57 -10.69 -2.37
C LEU A 18 9.54 -12.18 -2.01
N HIS A 19 9.34 -12.46 -0.73
CA HIS A 19 9.20 -13.82 -0.19
C HIS A 19 7.83 -14.01 0.45
N PHE A 20 7.37 -15.27 0.45
CA PHE A 20 6.11 -15.68 1.06
C PHE A 20 6.38 -16.65 2.19
N LEU A 21 5.88 -16.36 3.40
CA LEU A 21 5.89 -17.29 4.52
C LEU A 21 4.47 -17.71 4.89
N PRO A 22 4.25 -18.97 5.34
CA PRO A 22 2.94 -19.41 5.81
C PRO A 22 2.39 -18.48 6.90
N TYR A 23 1.10 -18.16 6.82
CA TYR A 23 0.37 -17.49 7.90
C TYR A 23 -0.54 -18.52 8.56
N ASN A 24 -0.08 -19.12 9.66
CA ASN A 24 -0.87 -20.08 10.44
C ASN A 24 -1.67 -19.32 11.49
N HIS A 25 -3.00 -19.48 11.47
CA HIS A 25 -3.89 -18.94 12.48
C HIS A 25 -4.58 -20.07 13.23
N ASN A 26 -3.82 -20.83 14.01
CA ASN A 26 -4.41 -21.82 14.92
C ASN A 26 -4.91 -21.13 16.20
N HIS A 27 -6.08 -20.49 16.10
CA HIS A 27 -6.94 -20.18 17.24
C HIS A 27 -8.34 -20.77 17.01
N ASN A 28 -8.41 -22.09 16.85
CA ASN A 28 -9.67 -22.81 16.98
C ASN A 28 -9.91 -23.12 18.47
N ASN A 29 -10.72 -22.29 19.13
CA ASN A 29 -11.50 -22.73 20.29
C ASN A 29 -12.60 -23.69 19.82
N HIS A 30 -12.24 -24.90 19.42
CA HIS A 30 -13.19 -25.99 19.24
C HIS A 30 -13.04 -26.96 20.41
N ILE A 31 -14.00 -26.89 21.33
CA ILE A 31 -14.22 -27.94 22.33
C ILE A 31 -14.60 -29.20 21.55
N PRO A 32 -13.86 -30.32 21.64
CA PRO A 32 -14.31 -31.56 21.04
C PRO A 32 -15.41 -32.14 21.92
N HIS A 33 -16.64 -32.13 21.43
CA HIS A 33 -17.64 -33.09 21.88
C HIS A 33 -17.21 -34.47 21.36
N THR A 34 -16.56 -35.26 22.21
CA THR A 34 -16.37 -36.69 21.95
C THR A 34 -17.68 -37.40 22.26
N SER A 35 -18.48 -37.67 21.23
CA SER A 35 -19.45 -38.76 21.24
C SER A 35 -18.81 -39.94 20.52
N ASP A 36 -18.20 -40.85 21.28
CA ASP A 36 -17.92 -42.18 20.76
C ASP A 36 -18.62 -43.23 21.62
N THR A 37 -19.44 -43.99 20.90
CA THR A 37 -20.28 -45.06 21.39
C THR A 37 -19.53 -46.34 21.08
N THR A 38 -18.98 -47.01 22.09
CA THR A 38 -18.67 -48.44 21.96
C THR A 38 -18.96 -49.15 23.27
N THR A 39 -20.05 -49.89 23.22
CA THR A 39 -20.54 -50.87 24.16
C THR A 39 -19.54 -52.03 24.29
N THR A 40 -19.08 -52.32 25.50
CA THR A 40 -18.75 -53.69 25.91
C THR A 40 -18.86 -53.82 27.42
N THR A 41 -19.31 -54.99 27.83
CA THR A 41 -20.09 -55.30 29.03
C THR A 41 -19.28 -55.99 30.14
N VAL A 42 -19.88 -56.01 31.34
CA VAL A 42 -19.74 -56.98 32.48
C VAL A 42 -18.61 -56.68 33.50
N PRO A 43 -18.76 -56.95 34.83
CA PRO A 43 -19.82 -56.57 35.78
C PRO A 43 -19.30 -56.04 37.16
N ASN A 44 -20.25 -55.63 38.01
CA ASN A 44 -20.15 -55.37 39.46
C ASN A 44 -19.35 -56.39 40.28
N GLU A 45 -18.66 -55.90 41.32
CA GLU A 45 -18.59 -56.53 42.65
C GLU A 45 -18.13 -55.54 43.75
N ASN A 46 -19.07 -55.26 44.66
CA ASN A 46 -19.01 -55.15 46.13
C ASN A 46 -17.71 -54.92 46.94
N GLU A 47 -17.93 -54.17 48.03
CA GLU A 47 -17.41 -54.31 49.41
C GLU A 47 -16.24 -53.44 49.95
N ASN A 48 -16.61 -52.64 50.96
CA ASN A 48 -16.07 -52.50 52.33
C ASN A 48 -14.69 -51.86 52.64
N GLU A 49 -14.80 -50.88 53.56
CA GLU A 49 -14.03 -50.68 54.80
C GLU A 49 -12.66 -49.94 54.84
N THR A 50 -12.68 -48.84 55.62
CA THR A 50 -11.76 -48.40 56.70
C THR A 50 -10.34 -47.86 56.41
N ASP A 51 -10.16 -46.60 56.84
CA ASP A 51 -9.06 -46.00 57.64
C ASP A 51 -7.60 -46.41 57.40
N ASN A 52 -6.79 -45.48 56.86
CA ASN A 52 -5.79 -44.66 57.60
C ASN A 52 -4.69 -44.11 56.68
N ASP A 53 -4.29 -42.85 56.98
CA ASP A 53 -3.00 -42.19 56.73
C ASP A 53 -2.22 -42.46 55.42
N CYS A 54 -2.23 -41.47 54.52
CA CYS A 54 -1.03 -40.70 54.11
C CYS A 54 -1.31 -39.84 52.87
N SER A 55 -0.98 -38.54 52.98
CA SER A 55 -0.43 -37.67 51.92
C SER A 55 -0.85 -37.88 50.45
N TYR A 56 -1.59 -36.91 49.90
CA TYR A 56 -1.74 -36.74 48.44
C TYR A 56 -0.60 -35.90 47.83
N PRO A 57 -0.03 -36.34 46.69
CA PRO A 57 0.70 -35.52 45.72
C PRO A 57 -0.13 -35.22 44.45
N LEU A 58 0.44 -34.34 43.61
CA LEU A 58 0.21 -34.11 42.15
C LEU A 58 -0.85 -33.10 41.65
N GLN A 59 -0.29 -32.03 41.04
CA GLN A 59 -0.61 -31.39 39.73
C GLN A 59 -2.06 -31.00 39.40
N GLN A 60 -2.24 -29.76 38.90
CA GLN A 60 -3.02 -29.50 37.68
C GLN A 60 -2.80 -28.09 37.08
N HIS A 61 -2.31 -28.11 35.83
CA HIS A 61 -2.56 -27.22 34.69
C HIS A 61 -2.43 -25.69 34.81
N THR A 62 -1.22 -25.20 34.50
CA THR A 62 -1.02 -23.91 33.83
C THR A 62 -1.45 -24.00 32.37
N LYS A 63 -2.53 -23.29 32.00
CA LYS A 63 -2.90 -23.04 30.59
C LYS A 63 -1.84 -22.10 29.96
N PHE A 64 -1.02 -22.64 29.06
CA PHE A 64 -0.15 -21.84 28.21
C PHE A 64 -0.92 -21.40 26.97
N THR A 65 -1.24 -20.11 26.85
CA THR A 65 -1.64 -19.47 25.60
C THR A 65 -0.38 -18.99 24.90
N THR A 66 -0.04 -19.58 23.74
CA THR A 66 1.08 -19.16 22.89
C THR A 66 0.76 -17.77 22.29
N PRO A 67 1.58 -16.74 22.49
CA PRO A 67 1.37 -15.44 21.89
C PRO A 67 1.55 -15.52 20.36
N CYS A 68 0.64 -14.93 19.60
CA CYS A 68 0.80 -14.83 18.16
C CYS A 68 1.99 -13.90 17.83
N LEU A 69 2.83 -14.36 16.90
CA LEU A 69 4.14 -13.81 16.56
C LEU A 69 4.17 -12.30 16.35
N TYR A 70 3.11 -11.77 15.73
CA TYR A 70 2.98 -10.36 15.42
C TYR A 70 2.93 -9.43 16.67
N SER A 71 2.50 -9.94 17.83
CA SER A 71 2.46 -9.20 19.10
C SER A 71 3.85 -8.78 19.63
N SER A 72 4.86 -9.61 19.39
CA SER A 72 6.23 -9.38 19.90
C SER A 72 6.98 -8.29 19.10
N PHE A 73 6.59 -8.07 17.84
CA PHE A 73 7.21 -7.08 16.96
C PHE A 73 6.81 -5.64 17.30
N LEU A 74 5.52 -5.42 17.52
CA LEU A 74 4.99 -4.07 17.69
C LEU A 74 5.30 -3.47 19.06
N ASN A 75 5.58 -4.30 20.06
CA ASN A 75 6.13 -3.84 21.34
C ASN A 75 7.50 -3.13 21.21
N SER A 76 8.17 -3.17 20.05
CA SER A 76 9.49 -2.57 19.85
C SER A 76 9.56 -1.38 18.86
N LYS A 77 8.48 -1.03 18.14
CA LYS A 77 8.57 -0.03 17.05
C LYS A 77 7.42 0.98 16.95
N THR A 78 6.47 1.01 17.89
CA THR A 78 5.47 2.08 17.97
C THR A 78 5.78 3.02 19.13
N VAL A 79 6.86 3.79 18.97
CA VAL A 79 7.02 5.06 19.70
C VAL A 79 7.60 6.10 18.75
N SER A 80 6.92 7.24 18.74
CA SER A 80 7.28 8.54 18.21
C SER A 80 8.79 8.83 18.12
N SER A 81 9.15 9.53 17.04
CA SER A 81 10.43 10.19 16.78
C SER A 81 11.67 9.27 16.76
N LEU A 82 12.04 8.73 15.59
CA LEU A 82 13.44 8.41 15.32
C LEU A 82 13.80 8.77 13.88
N SER A 83 14.63 9.82 13.78
CA SER A 83 15.51 10.12 12.67
C SER A 83 16.26 8.87 12.21
N ALA A 84 16.15 8.54 10.93
CA ALA A 84 16.98 7.52 10.31
C ALA A 84 18.45 7.94 10.42
N THR A 85 19.23 7.27 11.26
CA THR A 85 20.69 7.25 11.13
C THR A 85 21.10 5.83 10.76
N PRO A 86 21.83 5.62 9.66
CA PRO A 86 22.34 4.30 9.30
C PRO A 86 23.67 4.09 10.01
N ASN A 87 23.64 3.52 11.22
CA ASN A 87 24.87 3.00 11.83
C ASN A 87 24.96 1.50 11.60
N VAL A 88 25.64 1.14 10.50
CA VAL A 88 26.29 -0.16 10.33
C VAL A 88 27.46 -0.18 11.32
N ALA A 89 27.19 -0.57 12.57
CA ALA A 89 28.23 -0.92 13.51
C ALA A 89 28.64 -2.38 13.25
N SER A 90 29.88 -2.53 12.81
CA SER A 90 30.62 -3.78 12.70
C SER A 90 30.54 -4.58 14.01
N TYR A 91 29.78 -5.67 14.00
CA TYR A 91 29.91 -6.74 14.99
C TYR A 91 30.52 -7.96 14.31
N SER A 92 31.79 -8.19 14.64
CA SER A 92 32.49 -9.45 14.44
C SER A 92 31.87 -10.51 15.35
N GLY A 93 31.04 -11.37 14.78
CA GLY A 93 30.50 -12.57 15.42
C GLY A 93 30.47 -13.69 14.38
N THR A 94 31.17 -14.78 14.67
CA THR A 94 31.37 -16.00 13.86
C THR A 94 30.19 -16.34 12.95
N GLY A 95 30.43 -16.28 11.64
CA GLY A 95 29.43 -16.56 10.62
C GLY A 95 29.04 -18.03 10.55
N ILE A 96 27.74 -18.26 10.38
CA ILE A 96 27.23 -19.47 9.75
C ILE A 96 26.85 -19.05 8.32
N SER A 97 27.69 -19.39 7.36
CA SER A 97 27.36 -19.28 5.94
C SER A 97 26.33 -20.35 5.58
N ILE A 98 25.07 -19.97 5.39
CA ILE A 98 24.06 -20.87 4.84
C ILE A 98 23.89 -20.52 3.35
N SER A 99 24.30 -21.45 2.49
CA SER A 99 24.14 -21.37 1.04
C SER A 99 22.66 -21.46 0.65
N SER A 100 22.31 -20.84 -0.48
CA SER A 100 20.96 -20.68 -1.05
C SER A 100 20.25 -21.98 -1.49
N SER A 101 20.74 -23.15 -1.06
CA SER A 101 20.25 -24.48 -1.48
C SER A 101 19.54 -25.26 -0.37
N SER A 102 19.37 -24.70 0.83
CA SER A 102 18.88 -25.44 2.01
C SER A 102 17.49 -25.03 2.52
N LEU A 103 16.77 -24.15 1.82
CA LEU A 103 15.41 -23.74 2.20
C LEU A 103 14.30 -24.68 1.70
N SER A 104 14.64 -25.79 1.02
CA SER A 104 13.66 -26.72 0.44
C SER A 104 13.38 -27.97 1.27
N ASP A 105 14.14 -28.24 2.32
CA ASP A 105 13.94 -29.41 3.18
C ASP A 105 14.13 -29.02 4.65
N LEU A 106 13.09 -28.45 5.25
CA LEU A 106 12.93 -28.44 6.71
C LEU A 106 11.58 -29.06 7.00
N SER A 107 11.59 -30.29 7.52
CA SER A 107 10.45 -30.88 8.21
C SER A 107 10.25 -30.10 9.50
N ILE A 108 9.22 -29.28 9.54
CA ILE A 108 8.93 -28.37 10.65
C ILE A 108 8.05 -29.11 11.65
N ASP A 109 8.56 -29.34 12.86
CA ASP A 109 7.73 -29.65 14.03
C ASP A 109 6.98 -28.37 14.45
N GLU A 110 5.65 -28.46 14.57
CA GLU A 110 4.73 -27.31 14.66
C GLU A 110 4.97 -26.36 15.86
N GLU A 111 5.65 -26.81 16.92
CA GLU A 111 5.85 -25.99 18.13
C GLU A 111 7.08 -25.04 18.06
N GLY A 112 8.02 -25.24 17.12
CA GLY A 112 9.26 -24.44 17.00
C GLY A 112 9.29 -23.46 15.82
N ALA A 113 8.40 -23.65 14.83
CA ALA A 113 8.35 -22.88 13.58
C ALA A 113 8.14 -21.38 13.81
N ASP A 114 7.25 -21.09 14.75
CA ASP A 114 6.71 -19.76 14.98
C ASP A 114 7.80 -18.84 15.55
N SER A 115 8.60 -19.30 16.51
CA SER A 115 9.70 -18.52 17.09
C SER A 115 10.81 -18.19 16.08
N GLN A 116 11.13 -19.12 15.18
CA GLN A 116 12.19 -18.94 14.17
C GLN A 116 11.75 -18.01 13.04
N VAL A 117 10.48 -18.10 12.60
CA VAL A 117 9.87 -17.12 11.68
C VAL A 117 9.86 -15.73 12.31
N ALA A 118 9.61 -15.62 13.62
CA ALA A 118 9.67 -14.32 14.26
C ALA A 118 11.08 -13.71 14.31
N GLN A 119 12.10 -14.51 14.62
CA GLN A 119 13.50 -14.06 14.56
C GLN A 119 13.90 -13.65 13.13
N LEU A 120 13.41 -14.35 12.11
CA LEU A 120 13.63 -13.99 10.70
C LEU A 120 12.95 -12.67 10.32
N LEU A 121 11.67 -12.48 10.66
CA LEU A 121 10.95 -11.24 10.37
C LEU A 121 11.55 -10.02 11.11
N ASN A 122 12.18 -10.22 12.28
CA ASN A 122 12.88 -9.14 13.00
C ASN A 122 14.09 -8.61 12.22
N ASN A 123 14.67 -9.44 11.35
CA ASN A 123 15.78 -9.07 10.48
C ASN A 123 15.32 -8.38 9.19
N TYR A 124 14.00 -8.34 8.91
CA TYR A 124 13.45 -7.77 7.68
C TYR A 124 12.56 -6.56 7.98
N CYS A 125 12.94 -5.40 7.45
CA CYS A 125 12.32 -4.12 7.76
C CYS A 125 10.89 -3.94 7.22
N THR A 126 10.46 -4.76 6.26
CA THR A 126 9.17 -4.58 5.57
C THR A 126 8.46 -5.91 5.34
N HIS A 127 7.27 -6.04 5.93
CA HIS A 127 6.39 -7.19 5.81
C HIS A 127 4.92 -6.78 5.93
N ALA A 128 4.02 -7.57 5.33
CA ALA A 128 2.58 -7.41 5.44
C ALA A 128 1.87 -8.78 5.39
N ILE A 129 0.68 -8.86 5.98
CA ILE A 129 -0.19 -10.04 5.88
C ILE A 129 -1.06 -9.92 4.63
N TYR A 130 -1.04 -10.92 3.76
CA TYR A 130 -1.91 -11.01 2.59
C TYR A 130 -3.07 -11.96 2.87
N LEU A 131 -4.29 -11.40 2.90
CA LEU A 131 -5.56 -12.03 3.29
C LEU A 131 -6.58 -11.95 2.13
N PRO A 132 -6.36 -12.64 0.99
CA PRO A 132 -7.15 -12.43 -0.23
C PRO A 132 -8.64 -12.79 -0.09
N ASP A 133 -8.98 -13.69 0.84
CA ASP A 133 -10.35 -14.16 1.06
C ASP A 133 -11.09 -13.42 2.19
N TYR A 134 -10.44 -12.45 2.85
CA TYR A 134 -11.06 -11.70 3.93
C TYR A 134 -11.68 -10.40 3.39
N TYR A 135 -12.98 -10.21 3.56
CA TYR A 135 -13.70 -9.04 3.06
C TYR A 135 -14.44 -8.33 4.19
N ILE A 136 -14.47 -6.99 4.15
CA ILE A 136 -15.32 -6.16 5.00
C ILE A 136 -16.53 -5.74 4.19
N GLU A 137 -17.70 -6.31 4.50
CA GLU A 137 -18.92 -5.99 3.76
C GLU A 137 -19.49 -4.63 4.20
N PRO A 138 -20.11 -3.87 3.28
CA PRO A 138 -20.86 -2.68 3.66
C PRO A 138 -22.02 -3.07 4.58
N SER A 139 -21.98 -2.60 5.82
CA SER A 139 -23.01 -2.84 6.84
C SER A 139 -23.30 -1.56 7.62
N ASN A 140 -24.21 -1.63 8.59
CA ASN A 140 -24.45 -0.48 9.47
C ASN A 140 -23.15 -0.12 10.24
N PRO A 141 -22.96 1.14 10.65
CA PRO A 141 -21.69 1.60 11.24
C PRO A 141 -21.22 0.80 12.45
N ILE A 142 -22.16 0.29 13.27
CA ILE A 142 -21.85 -0.50 14.47
C ILE A 142 -21.29 -1.85 14.08
N GLN A 143 -21.99 -2.59 13.21
CA GLN A 143 -21.55 -3.89 12.75
C GLN A 143 -20.22 -3.82 12.01
N GLN A 144 -20.07 -2.83 11.13
CA GLN A 144 -18.84 -2.61 10.37
C GLN A 144 -17.65 -2.35 11.31
N SER A 145 -17.85 -1.51 12.34
CA SER A 145 -16.84 -1.26 13.38
C SER A 145 -16.41 -2.55 14.08
N GLU A 146 -17.35 -3.44 14.43
CA GLU A 146 -17.03 -4.71 15.09
C GLU A 146 -16.28 -5.69 14.16
N GLU A 147 -16.63 -5.74 12.88
CA GLU A 147 -15.90 -6.52 11.88
C GLU A 147 -14.46 -6.01 11.69
N ILE A 148 -14.27 -4.69 11.66
CA ILE A 148 -12.95 -4.07 11.60
C ILE A 148 -12.13 -4.38 12.85
N LYS A 149 -12.70 -4.25 14.06
CA LYS A 149 -12.00 -4.61 15.29
C LYS A 149 -11.55 -6.06 15.30
N LYS A 150 -12.43 -7.00 14.91
CA LYS A 150 -12.08 -8.42 14.79
C LYS A 150 -10.92 -8.64 13.82
N MET A 151 -10.94 -7.97 12.67
CA MET A 151 -9.84 -8.01 11.71
C MET A 151 -8.54 -7.44 12.31
N LEU A 152 -8.63 -6.31 13.00
CA LEU A 152 -7.48 -5.70 13.66
C LEU A 152 -6.90 -6.59 14.75
N PHE A 153 -7.70 -7.26 15.58
CA PHE A 153 -7.18 -8.22 16.57
C PHE A 153 -6.52 -9.45 15.92
N LYS A 154 -6.96 -9.83 14.72
CA LYS A 154 -6.29 -10.89 13.94
C LYS A 154 -4.96 -10.42 13.35
N ILE A 155 -4.89 -9.18 12.86
CA ILE A 155 -3.67 -8.60 12.30
C ILE A 155 -2.68 -8.25 13.41
N PHE A 156 -3.16 -7.68 14.51
CA PHE A 156 -2.44 -7.11 15.64
C PHE A 156 -2.80 -7.90 16.92
N PRO A 157 -2.14 -9.04 17.23
CA PRO A 157 -2.53 -9.90 18.34
C PRO A 157 -2.19 -9.33 19.73
N HIS A 158 -1.31 -8.32 19.80
CA HIS A 158 -1.11 -7.53 21.02
C HIS A 158 -2.28 -6.56 21.24
N TRP A 159 -3.16 -6.36 20.26
CA TRP A 159 -4.46 -5.72 20.48
C TRP A 159 -5.42 -6.79 20.98
N ASN A 160 -5.94 -6.60 22.18
CA ASN A 160 -6.77 -7.59 22.86
C ASN A 160 -8.19 -7.04 23.09
N SER A 161 -9.13 -7.93 23.40
CA SER A 161 -10.54 -7.57 23.63
C SER A 161 -10.75 -6.60 24.78
N ASN A 162 -9.78 -6.44 25.69
CA ASN A 162 -9.88 -5.45 26.75
C ASN A 162 -9.48 -4.07 26.25
N ASP A 163 -8.71 -3.93 25.16
CA ASP A 163 -8.24 -2.63 24.67
C ASP A 163 -9.41 -1.79 24.15
N HIS A 164 -9.39 -0.49 24.46
CA HIS A 164 -10.30 0.45 23.85
C HIS A 164 -9.79 0.86 22.45
N VAL A 165 -10.51 0.45 21.41
CA VAL A 165 -10.25 0.83 20.02
C VAL A 165 -11.30 1.81 19.54
N GLN A 166 -10.91 3.07 19.39
CA GLN A 166 -11.73 4.11 18.80
C GLN A 166 -11.57 4.11 17.28
N ILE A 167 -12.68 4.05 16.55
CA ILE A 167 -12.71 4.13 15.08
C ILE A 167 -13.32 5.46 14.67
N THR A 168 -12.56 6.25 13.91
CA THR A 168 -12.98 7.55 13.40
C THR A 168 -12.90 7.55 11.88
N ARG A 169 -13.96 7.98 11.20
CA ARG A 169 -13.92 8.15 9.74
C ARG A 169 -13.14 9.40 9.39
N LEU A 170 -12.11 9.26 8.58
CA LEU A 170 -11.39 10.40 8.01
C LEU A 170 -12.12 10.88 6.75
N THR A 171 -12.19 12.19 6.58
CA THR A 171 -12.70 12.83 5.36
C THR A 171 -11.50 13.10 4.46
N GLY A 172 -11.51 12.62 3.21
CA GLY A 172 -10.32 12.79 2.35
C GLY A 172 -10.24 11.98 1.06
N GLY A 173 -11.36 11.57 0.46
CA GLY A 173 -11.32 10.90 -0.84
C GLY A 173 -12.70 10.80 -1.48
N ILE A 174 -12.76 10.88 -2.80
CA ILE A 174 -14.02 10.84 -3.56
C ILE A 174 -14.64 9.43 -3.60
N THR A 175 -13.85 8.37 -3.42
CA THR A 175 -14.24 6.98 -3.76
C THR A 175 -14.09 5.95 -2.64
N ASN A 176 -13.28 6.20 -1.61
CA ASN A 176 -12.87 5.18 -0.64
C ASN A 176 -13.29 5.52 0.80
N MET A 177 -13.64 4.50 1.59
CA MET A 177 -13.78 4.65 3.05
C MET A 177 -12.39 4.59 3.67
N LEU A 178 -12.03 5.60 4.46
CA LEU A 178 -10.80 5.67 5.22
C LEU A 178 -11.13 5.84 6.70
N LEU A 179 -10.63 4.92 7.52
CA LEU A 179 -10.89 4.89 8.96
C LEU A 179 -9.56 4.98 9.71
N GLU A 180 -9.49 5.89 10.67
CA GLU A 180 -8.46 5.91 11.70
C GLU A 180 -8.90 5.01 12.85
N CYS A 181 -8.08 4.02 13.17
CA CYS A 181 -8.27 3.13 14.30
C CYS A 181 -7.20 3.42 15.34
N THR A 182 -7.63 4.00 16.47
CA THR A 182 -6.77 4.42 17.57
C THR A 182 -6.96 3.48 18.75
N ARG A 183 -5.87 2.81 19.16
CA ARG A 183 -5.82 2.02 20.39
C ARG A 183 -5.35 2.89 21.55
N THR A 184 -6.12 2.93 22.63
CA THR A 184 -5.78 3.63 23.87
C THR A 184 -5.61 2.65 25.03
N ASP A 185 -4.85 3.06 26.04
CA ASP A 185 -4.77 2.33 27.31
C ASP A 185 -6.12 2.42 28.06
N ASN A 186 -6.48 1.36 28.78
CA ASN A 186 -7.67 1.33 29.64
C ASN A 186 -7.50 2.14 30.92
N SER A 187 -6.25 2.34 31.36
CA SER A 187 -5.93 3.01 32.61
C SER A 187 -5.71 4.52 32.44
N ASN A 188 -5.36 4.98 31.25
CA ASN A 188 -5.24 6.39 30.86
C ASN A 188 -5.60 6.56 29.38
N PRO A 189 -6.27 7.64 28.97
CA PRO A 189 -6.62 7.89 27.56
C PRO A 189 -5.40 8.31 26.71
N THR A 190 -4.23 7.74 26.96
CA THR A 190 -3.03 7.89 26.14
C THR A 190 -3.15 7.00 24.91
N VAL A 191 -2.95 7.61 23.74
CA VAL A 191 -2.87 6.90 22.47
C VAL A 191 -1.62 6.02 22.46
N ILE A 192 -1.83 4.70 22.34
CA ILE A 192 -0.74 3.72 22.24
C ILE A 192 -0.34 3.56 20.78
N GLU A 193 -1.32 3.39 19.89
CA GLU A 193 -1.07 3.01 18.50
C GLU A 193 -2.20 3.50 17.58
N LYS A 194 -1.83 3.92 16.38
CA LYS A 194 -2.77 4.35 15.33
C LYS A 194 -2.49 3.61 14.03
N VAL A 195 -3.54 3.10 13.41
CA VAL A 195 -3.50 2.49 12.07
C VAL A 195 -4.65 3.01 11.23
N LEU A 196 -4.46 2.95 9.91
CA LEU A 196 -5.47 3.32 8.94
C LEU A 196 -6.02 2.05 8.28
N VAL A 197 -7.35 1.98 8.18
CA VAL A 197 -8.07 0.94 7.44
C VAL A 197 -8.74 1.62 6.25
N ARG A 198 -8.39 1.17 5.05
CA ARG A 198 -8.99 1.66 3.79
C ARG A 198 -9.69 0.52 3.08
N THR A 199 -10.93 0.72 2.67
CA THR A 199 -11.63 -0.20 1.76
C THR A 199 -11.74 0.41 0.37
N TYR A 200 -11.58 -0.43 -0.66
CA TYR A 200 -11.65 0.01 -2.05
C TYR A 200 -13.06 0.46 -2.44
N GLY A 201 -13.14 1.52 -3.26
CA GLY A 201 -14.38 2.02 -3.81
C GLY A 201 -15.02 1.05 -4.79
N ARG A 202 -16.34 1.01 -4.84
CA ARG A 202 -17.09 0.12 -5.74
C ARG A 202 -16.75 0.44 -7.20
N GLY A 203 -16.37 -0.58 -7.98
CA GLY A 203 -16.09 -0.46 -9.41
C GLY A 203 -14.70 0.10 -9.77
N THR A 204 -13.91 0.52 -8.77
CA THR A 204 -12.57 1.11 -9.00
C THR A 204 -11.54 0.11 -9.52
N ASN A 205 -11.77 -1.21 -9.36
CA ASN A 205 -10.91 -2.28 -9.89
C ASN A 205 -10.81 -2.28 -11.43
N LEU A 206 -11.65 -1.52 -12.13
CA LEU A 206 -11.55 -1.31 -13.58
C LEU A 206 -10.35 -0.45 -13.97
N ILE A 207 -9.92 0.46 -13.09
CA ILE A 207 -8.87 1.44 -13.37
C ILE A 207 -7.65 1.30 -12.44
N ILE A 208 -7.80 0.61 -11.31
CA ILE A 208 -6.73 0.41 -10.32
C ILE A 208 -6.40 -1.08 -10.17
N ASP A 209 -5.12 -1.43 -10.32
CA ASP A 209 -4.58 -2.76 -10.04
C ASP A 209 -4.18 -2.86 -8.55
N ARG A 210 -5.06 -3.48 -7.75
CA ARG A 210 -4.90 -3.61 -6.28
C ARG A 210 -3.69 -4.47 -5.87
N ASP A 211 -3.26 -5.38 -6.73
CA ASP A 211 -2.06 -6.17 -6.46
C ASP A 211 -0.79 -5.34 -6.72
N ARG A 212 -0.82 -4.50 -7.77
CA ARG A 212 0.24 -3.52 -8.00
C ARG A 212 0.30 -2.52 -6.85
N GLU A 213 -0.83 -1.97 -6.41
CA GLU A 213 -0.91 -1.04 -5.26
C GLU A 213 -0.23 -1.64 -4.02
N PHE A 214 -0.62 -2.87 -3.65
CA PHE A 214 -0.06 -3.59 -2.51
C PHE A 214 1.46 -3.81 -2.60
N VAL A 215 1.92 -4.36 -3.72
CA VAL A 215 3.35 -4.65 -3.94
C VAL A 215 4.17 -3.36 -3.98
N SER A 216 3.63 -2.33 -4.61
CA SER A 216 4.27 -1.01 -4.69
C SER A 216 4.47 -0.44 -3.31
N GLN A 217 3.44 -0.42 -2.46
CA GLN A 217 3.54 0.10 -1.10
C GLN A 217 4.55 -0.71 -0.25
N LEU A 218 4.59 -2.04 -0.39
CA LEU A 218 5.63 -2.86 0.23
C LEU A 218 7.04 -2.45 -0.21
N VAL A 219 7.27 -2.27 -1.51
CA VAL A 219 8.60 -1.88 -2.01
C VAL A 219 8.98 -0.46 -1.58
N ILE A 220 8.05 0.49 -1.64
CA ILE A 220 8.29 1.88 -1.21
C ILE A 220 8.59 1.94 0.29
N ASN A 221 7.89 1.14 1.10
CA ASN A 221 8.17 1.04 2.54
C ASN A 221 9.57 0.47 2.81
N SER A 222 10.05 -0.48 2.01
CA SER A 222 11.40 -1.05 2.15
C SER A 222 12.55 -0.07 1.93
N VAL A 223 12.27 1.08 1.29
CA VAL A 223 13.22 2.19 1.13
C VAL A 223 12.90 3.40 2.01
N GLY A 224 11.95 3.26 2.95
CA GLY A 224 11.61 4.30 3.93
C GLY A 224 10.79 5.47 3.35
N LEU A 225 10.15 5.30 2.19
CA LEU A 225 9.39 6.36 1.52
C LEU A 225 7.86 6.22 1.67
N ALA A 226 7.40 5.15 2.33
CA ALA A 226 5.99 4.91 2.64
C ALA A 226 5.84 4.37 4.07
N PRO A 227 4.69 4.60 4.73
CA PRO A 227 4.41 4.00 6.03
C PRO A 227 4.31 2.48 5.89
N PRO A 228 4.54 1.73 6.99
CA PRO A 228 4.37 0.29 6.99
C PRO A 228 2.98 -0.11 6.49
N ILE A 229 2.92 -1.07 5.59
CA ILE A 229 1.67 -1.74 5.25
C ILE A 229 1.57 -3.00 6.11
N HIS A 230 0.53 -3.09 6.93
CA HIS A 230 0.35 -4.18 7.88
C HIS A 230 -0.38 -5.36 7.26
N ALA A 231 -1.41 -5.08 6.44
CA ALA A 231 -2.15 -6.11 5.75
C ALA A 231 -2.80 -5.63 4.45
N ARG A 232 -3.02 -6.56 3.53
CA ARG A 232 -3.94 -6.41 2.39
C ARG A 232 -4.99 -7.50 2.49
N PHE A 233 -6.24 -7.09 2.55
CA PHE A 233 -7.40 -8.00 2.56
C PHE A 233 -8.16 -7.89 1.23
N GLY A 234 -9.13 -8.77 0.99
CA GLY A 234 -9.82 -8.94 -0.28
C GLY A 234 -10.34 -7.65 -0.91
N ASN A 235 -10.83 -6.72 -0.09
CA ASN A 235 -11.34 -5.41 -0.53
C ASN A 235 -10.70 -4.20 0.17
N GLY A 236 -9.45 -4.31 0.65
CA GLY A 236 -8.79 -3.17 1.25
C GLY A 236 -7.40 -3.40 1.82
N LEU A 237 -6.91 -2.38 2.54
CA LEU A 237 -5.58 -2.30 3.12
C LEU A 237 -5.65 -1.86 4.59
N VAL A 238 -4.66 -2.31 5.36
CA VAL A 238 -4.35 -1.79 6.69
C VAL A 238 -2.92 -1.29 6.69
N TYR A 239 -2.68 -0.03 7.01
CA TYR A 239 -1.37 0.59 6.94
C TYR A 239 -1.15 1.62 8.06
N GLY A 240 0.10 1.98 8.28
CA GLY A 240 0.53 2.87 9.35
C GLY A 240 0.00 4.30 9.17
N TYR A 241 -0.31 4.93 10.29
CA TYR A 241 -0.68 6.33 10.34
C TYR A 241 0.57 7.23 10.27
N ILE A 242 0.52 8.30 9.46
CA ILE A 242 1.54 9.34 9.42
C ILE A 242 1.02 10.56 10.18
N SER A 243 1.73 10.98 11.22
CA SER A 243 1.39 12.22 11.93
C SER A 243 1.67 13.45 11.06
N GLY A 244 0.68 14.33 10.97
CA GLY A 244 0.75 15.52 10.16
C GLY A 244 -0.62 15.92 9.63
N ARG A 245 -0.60 16.83 8.67
CA ARG A 245 -1.77 17.17 7.85
C ARG A 245 -1.41 17.16 6.37
N SER A 246 -2.40 16.97 5.52
CA SER A 246 -2.24 17.22 4.09
C SER A 246 -2.02 18.70 3.81
N LEU A 247 -1.39 18.99 2.67
CA LEU A 247 -1.29 20.36 2.17
C LEU A 247 -2.64 20.88 1.68
N ASP A 248 -2.85 22.17 1.88
CA ASP A 248 -3.83 22.94 1.12
C ASP A 248 -3.29 23.20 -0.30
N TYR A 249 -4.18 23.44 -1.27
CA TYR A 249 -3.76 23.52 -2.67
C TYR A 249 -2.86 24.74 -2.97
N ASP A 250 -3.06 25.85 -2.27
CA ASP A 250 -2.26 27.08 -2.39
C ASP A 250 -0.85 26.90 -1.80
N GLU A 251 -0.69 26.00 -0.83
CA GLU A 251 0.59 25.65 -0.23
C GLU A 251 1.52 24.89 -1.19
N LEU A 252 1.00 24.25 -2.24
CA LEU A 252 1.80 23.60 -3.28
C LEU A 252 2.83 24.54 -3.91
N SER A 253 2.43 25.82 -4.06
CA SER A 253 3.25 26.87 -4.66
C SER A 253 4.17 27.59 -3.68
N SER A 254 4.08 27.27 -2.38
CA SER A 254 4.81 27.97 -1.32
C SER A 254 6.32 27.84 -1.49
N PRO A 255 7.08 28.95 -1.50
CA PRO A 255 8.54 28.92 -1.65
C PRO A 255 9.26 28.21 -0.50
N LEU A 256 8.57 28.00 0.63
CA LEU A 256 9.08 27.27 1.79
C LEU A 256 8.86 25.76 1.67
N LEU A 257 7.85 25.32 0.90
CA LEU A 257 7.43 23.92 0.85
C LEU A 257 7.78 23.23 -0.46
N TYR A 258 7.59 23.88 -1.62
CA TYR A 258 7.83 23.22 -2.90
C TYR A 258 9.28 22.67 -3.04
N PRO A 259 10.34 23.30 -2.49
CA PRO A 259 11.68 22.71 -2.55
C PRO A 259 11.77 21.38 -1.79
N LEU A 260 11.05 21.25 -0.68
CA LEU A 260 10.97 20.02 0.10
C LEU A 260 10.19 18.93 -0.66
N ILE A 261 9.10 19.31 -1.32
CA ILE A 261 8.32 18.40 -2.18
C ILE A 261 9.19 17.91 -3.34
N ALA A 262 9.91 18.83 -4.01
CA ALA A 262 10.80 18.51 -5.11
C ALA A 262 11.90 17.53 -4.69
N SER A 263 12.55 17.79 -3.54
CA SER A 263 13.56 16.90 -2.96
C SER A 263 13.00 15.52 -2.62
N LYS A 264 11.79 15.45 -2.04
CA LYS A 264 11.13 14.17 -1.76
C LYS A 264 10.81 13.39 -3.04
N LEU A 265 10.36 14.07 -4.10
CA LEU A 265 10.09 13.44 -5.38
C LEU A 265 11.38 12.99 -6.11
N GLY A 266 12.48 13.73 -5.99
CA GLY A 266 13.79 13.26 -6.45
C GLY A 266 14.24 11.98 -5.75
N GLN A 267 14.10 11.93 -4.42
CA GLN A 267 14.37 10.71 -3.63
C GLN A 267 13.49 9.54 -4.08
N TRP A 268 12.20 9.81 -4.31
CA TRP A 268 11.25 8.84 -4.84
C TRP A 268 11.70 8.25 -6.18
N HIS A 269 11.99 9.11 -7.16
CA HIS A 269 12.44 8.72 -8.49
C HIS A 269 13.77 7.97 -8.49
N SER A 270 14.67 8.26 -7.53
CA SER A 270 15.99 7.63 -7.46
C SER A 270 16.01 6.33 -6.65
N ALA A 271 15.21 6.20 -5.58
CA ALA A 271 15.32 5.09 -4.64
C ALA A 271 14.48 3.87 -5.03
N ILE A 272 13.33 4.08 -5.67
CA ILE A 272 12.37 3.01 -5.95
C ILE A 272 12.78 2.22 -7.19
N LYS A 273 13.00 0.92 -7.02
CA LYS A 273 13.41 0.01 -8.09
C LYS A 273 12.19 -0.60 -8.79
N LEU A 274 11.92 -0.14 -10.02
CA LEU A 274 10.85 -0.67 -10.88
C LEU A 274 10.92 -2.19 -11.09
N SER A 275 12.12 -2.74 -11.30
CA SER A 275 12.30 -4.18 -11.50
C SER A 275 11.81 -5.00 -10.31
N LEU A 276 12.06 -4.52 -9.08
CA LEU A 276 11.60 -5.18 -7.87
C LEU A 276 10.06 -5.20 -7.79
N ILE A 277 9.40 -4.12 -8.17
CA ILE A 277 7.93 -4.06 -8.22
C ILE A 277 7.40 -5.06 -9.24
N ASP A 278 7.93 -5.06 -10.46
CA ASP A 278 7.45 -5.93 -11.54
C ASP A 278 7.70 -7.42 -11.25
N ASP A 279 8.85 -7.77 -10.68
CA ASP A 279 9.19 -9.13 -10.27
C ASP A 279 8.31 -9.60 -9.12
N SER A 280 8.12 -8.74 -8.11
CA SER A 280 7.26 -9.01 -6.94
C SER A 280 5.80 -9.18 -7.34
N LEU A 281 5.30 -8.32 -8.25
CA LEU A 281 3.94 -8.40 -8.79
C LEU A 281 3.75 -9.70 -9.57
N SER A 282 4.74 -10.09 -10.38
CA SER A 282 4.72 -11.34 -11.13
C SER A 282 4.69 -12.55 -10.20
N LYS A 283 5.47 -12.52 -9.10
CA LYS A 283 5.48 -13.58 -8.07
C LYS A 283 4.15 -13.69 -7.32
N LEU A 284 3.59 -12.56 -6.89
CA LEU A 284 2.28 -12.51 -6.22
C LEU A 284 1.20 -13.09 -7.13
N LYS A 285 1.12 -12.61 -8.37
CA LYS A 285 0.14 -13.09 -9.37
C LYS A 285 0.30 -14.58 -9.64
N LYS A 286 1.52 -15.07 -9.85
CA LYS A 286 1.78 -16.50 -10.07
C LYS A 286 1.37 -17.39 -8.88
N ARG A 287 1.44 -16.87 -7.65
CA ARG A 287 1.11 -17.62 -6.44
C ARG A 287 -0.39 -17.67 -6.17
N PHE A 288 -1.09 -16.55 -6.38
CA PHE A 288 -2.48 -16.39 -5.93
C PHE A 288 -3.52 -16.32 -7.05
N HIS A 289 -3.10 -16.09 -8.29
CA HIS A 289 -4.01 -16.05 -9.43
C HIS A 289 -3.80 -17.28 -10.31
N ASP A 290 -4.90 -17.98 -10.57
CA ASP A 290 -4.92 -19.21 -11.33
C ASP A 290 -4.87 -18.90 -12.83
N LYS A 291 -4.15 -19.70 -13.64
CA LYS A 291 -4.05 -19.50 -15.10
C LYS A 291 -5.40 -19.60 -15.84
N SER A 292 -6.43 -20.07 -15.13
CA SER A 292 -7.80 -20.30 -15.59
C SER A 292 -8.71 -19.08 -15.43
N THR A 293 -8.29 -18.03 -14.72
CA THR A 293 -9.06 -16.80 -14.62
C THR A 293 -9.08 -16.06 -15.97
N PRO A 294 -10.23 -15.51 -16.41
CA PRO A 294 -10.31 -14.73 -17.63
C PRO A 294 -9.26 -13.64 -17.58
N ALA A 295 -8.56 -13.43 -18.70
CA ALA A 295 -7.42 -12.54 -18.81
C ALA A 295 -7.65 -11.25 -17.99
N MET A 296 -6.81 -11.07 -16.96
CA MET A 296 -6.62 -9.76 -16.34
C MET A 296 -6.48 -8.71 -17.46
N PRO A 297 -6.89 -7.45 -17.21
CA PRO A 297 -6.66 -6.38 -18.17
C PRO A 297 -5.20 -6.45 -18.68
N PRO A 298 -4.96 -6.14 -19.97
CA PRO A 298 -3.66 -6.28 -20.60
C PRO A 298 -2.60 -5.74 -19.65
N LYS A 299 -1.48 -6.47 -19.47
CA LYS A 299 -0.42 -6.19 -18.50
C LYS A 299 0.04 -4.73 -18.61
N CYS A 300 -0.68 -3.82 -17.95
CA CYS A 300 -0.43 -2.39 -17.96
C CYS A 300 0.81 -2.21 -17.12
N SER A 301 1.93 -2.08 -17.82
CA SER A 301 3.26 -2.06 -17.21
C SER A 301 3.82 -0.65 -17.14
N ASP A 302 3.22 0.28 -17.88
CA ASP A 302 3.62 1.67 -17.95
C ASP A 302 2.41 2.59 -18.17
N LEU A 303 2.66 3.90 -18.05
CA LEU A 303 1.67 4.95 -18.27
C LEU A 303 0.94 4.79 -19.60
N TRP A 304 1.66 4.54 -20.69
CA TRP A 304 1.10 4.50 -22.04
C TRP A 304 0.12 3.33 -22.24
N SER A 305 0.52 2.13 -21.80
CA SER A 305 -0.34 0.94 -21.84
C SER A 305 -1.57 1.11 -20.93
N LEU A 306 -1.40 1.73 -19.75
CA LEU A 306 -2.51 2.03 -18.84
C LEU A 306 -3.51 3.02 -19.46
N THR A 307 -3.03 4.15 -19.98
CA THR A 307 -3.89 5.15 -20.62
C THR A 307 -4.60 4.56 -21.85
N SER A 308 -3.91 3.75 -22.65
CA SER A 308 -4.52 3.04 -23.78
C SER A 308 -5.64 2.10 -23.31
N HIS A 309 -5.42 1.35 -22.23
CA HIS A 309 -6.45 0.49 -21.65
C HIS A 309 -7.66 1.29 -21.13
N TRP A 310 -7.43 2.43 -20.47
CA TRP A 310 -8.50 3.31 -20.02
C TRP A 310 -9.34 3.84 -21.19
N ILE A 311 -8.70 4.18 -22.32
CA ILE A 311 -9.41 4.58 -23.55
C ILE A 311 -10.28 3.43 -24.08
N GLU A 312 -9.78 2.18 -24.05
CA GLU A 312 -10.54 1.01 -24.51
C GLU A 312 -11.82 0.77 -23.69
N ILE A 313 -11.72 0.91 -22.36
CA ILE A 313 -12.87 0.69 -21.46
C ILE A 313 -13.76 1.94 -21.29
N CYS A 314 -13.30 3.11 -21.77
CA CYS A 314 -14.09 4.33 -21.74
C CYS A 314 -15.40 4.13 -22.52
N PRO A 315 -16.58 4.40 -21.94
CA PRO A 315 -17.83 4.34 -22.69
C PRO A 315 -17.86 5.41 -23.79
N GLU A 316 -18.68 5.19 -24.81
CA GLU A 316 -18.97 6.27 -25.77
C GLU A 316 -19.81 7.34 -25.07
N ILE A 317 -19.36 8.58 -25.12
CA ILE A 317 -20.02 9.72 -24.49
C ILE A 317 -20.46 10.67 -25.60
N GLU A 318 -21.76 10.71 -25.88
CA GLU A 318 -22.34 11.51 -26.98
C GLU A 318 -21.92 12.99 -26.92
N GLY A 319 -21.92 13.58 -25.72
CA GLY A 319 -21.46 14.95 -25.52
C GLY A 319 -20.00 15.17 -25.92
N LEU A 320 -19.12 14.21 -25.61
CA LEU A 320 -17.70 14.30 -25.95
C LEU A 320 -17.48 14.06 -27.46
N ILE A 321 -18.23 13.14 -28.07
CA ILE A 321 -18.25 12.94 -29.52
C ILE A 321 -18.61 14.26 -30.22
N LYS A 322 -19.65 14.95 -29.75
CA LYS A 322 -20.05 16.24 -30.30
C LYS A 322 -18.95 17.29 -30.18
N VAL A 323 -18.33 17.42 -29.01
CA VAL A 323 -17.20 18.35 -28.80
C VAL A 323 -16.04 18.05 -29.74
N CYS A 324 -15.69 16.77 -29.93
CA CYS A 324 -14.64 16.38 -30.84
C CYS A 324 -14.99 16.70 -32.30
N ASN A 325 -16.23 16.41 -32.70
CA ASN A 325 -16.72 16.72 -34.04
C ASN A 325 -16.79 18.23 -34.30
N ASP A 326 -17.03 19.08 -33.29
CA ASP A 326 -17.07 20.53 -33.47
C ASP A 326 -15.66 21.16 -33.49
N ASN A 327 -14.62 20.42 -33.07
CA ASN A 327 -13.24 20.88 -33.03
C ASN A 327 -12.57 20.78 -34.41
N LYS A 328 -12.16 21.93 -34.97
CA LYS A 328 -11.59 22.04 -36.32
C LYS A 328 -10.27 21.28 -36.48
N ASP A 329 -9.44 21.23 -35.44
CA ASP A 329 -8.14 20.56 -35.50
C ASP A 329 -8.33 19.03 -35.53
N ILE A 330 -9.25 18.52 -34.72
CA ILE A 330 -9.64 17.11 -34.72
C ILE A 330 -10.28 16.71 -36.06
N GLN A 331 -11.16 17.54 -36.62
CA GLN A 331 -11.72 17.31 -37.95
C GLN A 331 -10.63 17.19 -39.04
N GLN A 332 -9.62 18.07 -39.01
CA GLN A 332 -8.53 18.06 -39.97
C GLN A 332 -7.66 16.79 -39.86
N LEU A 333 -7.41 16.33 -38.64
CA LEU A 333 -6.72 15.06 -38.38
C LEU A 333 -7.52 13.86 -38.93
N MET A 334 -8.84 13.82 -38.68
CA MET A 334 -9.72 12.77 -39.21
C MET A 334 -9.69 12.69 -40.74
N ILE A 335 -9.73 13.84 -41.42
CA ILE A 335 -9.68 13.91 -42.89
C ILE A 335 -8.36 13.34 -43.41
N THR A 336 -7.23 13.74 -42.79
CA THR A 336 -5.88 13.33 -43.20
C THR A 336 -5.69 11.81 -43.10
N HIS A 337 -6.09 11.21 -41.96
CA HIS A 337 -6.06 9.75 -41.76
C HIS A 337 -7.00 8.96 -42.70
N THR A 338 -8.09 9.58 -43.17
CA THR A 338 -9.02 8.94 -44.10
C THR A 338 -8.47 8.93 -45.53
N THR A 339 -7.64 9.90 -45.91
CA THR A 339 -6.97 9.94 -47.22
C THR A 339 -5.90 8.87 -47.41
N ASP A 340 -5.12 8.55 -46.37
CA ASP A 340 -4.09 7.51 -46.43
C ASP A 340 -4.67 6.09 -46.54
N ASN A 341 -5.89 5.87 -46.03
CA ASN A 341 -6.57 4.58 -46.04
C ASN A 341 -7.41 4.29 -47.30
N LYS A 342 -7.48 5.21 -48.28
CA LYS A 342 -8.27 5.03 -49.52
C LYS A 342 -7.78 3.91 -50.46
N ASN A 343 -6.62 3.30 -50.19
CA ASN A 343 -6.15 2.14 -50.96
C ASN A 343 -6.65 0.78 -50.42
N ASN A 344 -7.37 0.74 -49.30
CA ASN A 344 -7.97 -0.48 -48.78
C ASN A 344 -9.50 -0.35 -48.77
N ASN A 345 -10.18 -1.09 -49.66
CA ASN A 345 -11.63 -1.20 -49.76
C ASN A 345 -12.23 -1.89 -48.52
N SER A 346 -12.31 -1.18 -47.40
CA SER A 346 -13.17 -1.56 -46.28
C SER A 346 -13.85 -0.32 -45.73
N SER A 347 -15.14 -0.18 -46.07
CA SER A 347 -16.07 0.73 -45.40
C SER A 347 -16.16 0.37 -43.92
N ASN A 348 -15.33 1.01 -43.09
CA ASN A 348 -15.53 1.03 -41.65
C ASN A 348 -15.83 2.47 -41.22
N ASN A 349 -17.11 2.75 -40.97
CA ASN A 349 -17.64 3.99 -40.40
C ASN A 349 -17.20 4.26 -38.94
N ASN A 350 -16.12 3.62 -38.46
CA ASN A 350 -15.68 3.67 -37.06
C ASN A 350 -14.58 4.70 -36.77
N ASN A 351 -14.21 5.55 -37.73
CA ASN A 351 -13.15 6.55 -37.54
C ASN A 351 -13.52 7.73 -36.61
N ASN A 352 -14.78 7.83 -36.17
CA ASN A 352 -15.30 8.96 -35.40
C ASN A 352 -15.74 8.59 -33.97
N SER A 353 -15.26 7.49 -33.39
CA SER A 353 -15.55 7.19 -31.99
C SER A 353 -14.66 8.02 -31.06
N VAL A 354 -15.11 8.29 -29.83
CA VAL A 354 -14.26 8.95 -28.83
C VAL A 354 -12.98 8.15 -28.62
N ARG A 355 -13.09 6.81 -28.62
CA ARG A 355 -11.93 5.93 -28.45
C ARG A 355 -10.91 6.08 -29.58
N SER A 356 -11.35 6.13 -30.85
CA SER A 356 -10.42 6.24 -31.98
C SER A 356 -9.67 7.58 -31.95
N ILE A 357 -10.36 8.66 -31.57
CA ILE A 357 -9.76 9.99 -31.44
C ILE A 357 -8.73 10.00 -30.31
N LEU A 358 -9.14 9.59 -29.10
CA LEU A 358 -8.24 9.56 -27.94
C LEU A 358 -7.03 8.64 -28.17
N LYS A 359 -7.22 7.52 -28.87
CA LYS A 359 -6.13 6.61 -29.21
C LYS A 359 -5.12 7.25 -30.16
N ALA A 360 -5.59 7.93 -31.21
CA ALA A 360 -4.74 8.66 -32.14
C ALA A 360 -3.96 9.80 -31.44
N GLU A 361 -4.63 10.55 -30.56
CA GLU A 361 -3.99 11.60 -29.75
C GLU A 361 -2.93 11.03 -28.80
N LEU A 362 -3.23 9.91 -28.13
CA LEU A 362 -2.26 9.23 -27.25
C LEU A 362 -1.03 8.77 -28.04
N ASP A 363 -1.24 8.13 -29.19
CA ASP A 363 -0.15 7.65 -30.04
C ASP A 363 0.70 8.84 -30.57
N TRP A 364 0.06 9.96 -30.92
CA TRP A 364 0.75 11.19 -31.29
C TRP A 364 1.58 11.75 -30.12
N VAL A 365 0.98 11.98 -28.94
CA VAL A 365 1.70 12.48 -27.76
C VAL A 365 2.89 11.56 -27.43
N GLN A 366 2.66 10.25 -27.39
CA GLN A 366 3.71 9.28 -27.13
C GLN A 366 4.85 9.40 -28.15
N SER A 367 4.55 9.57 -29.44
CA SER A 367 5.58 9.76 -30.48
C SER A 367 6.44 11.01 -30.26
N GLN A 368 5.86 12.09 -29.71
CA GLN A 368 6.55 13.36 -29.52
C GLN A 368 7.44 13.36 -28.27
N ILE A 369 6.96 12.78 -27.16
CA ILE A 369 7.58 13.01 -25.84
C ILE A 369 8.10 11.75 -25.13
N SER A 370 7.74 10.54 -25.55
CA SER A 370 8.09 9.31 -24.81
C SER A 370 9.60 9.09 -24.61
N SER A 371 10.42 9.52 -25.57
CA SER A 371 11.88 9.38 -25.55
C SER A 371 12.62 10.55 -24.87
N LYS A 372 11.90 11.59 -24.44
CA LYS A 372 12.49 12.86 -23.99
C LYS A 372 12.80 12.91 -22.50
N SER A 373 12.33 11.94 -21.71
CA SER A 373 12.49 11.92 -20.26
C SER A 373 12.86 10.51 -19.78
N PRO A 374 13.77 10.37 -18.81
CA PRO A 374 14.02 9.10 -18.13
C PRO A 374 12.74 8.52 -17.53
N VAL A 375 12.67 7.20 -17.50
CA VAL A 375 11.55 6.45 -16.94
C VAL A 375 11.86 6.08 -15.49
N VAL A 376 10.89 6.30 -14.60
CA VAL A 376 11.00 6.14 -13.14
C VAL A 376 9.74 5.49 -12.59
N ALA A 377 9.76 5.12 -11.31
CA ALA A 377 8.52 4.85 -10.58
C ALA A 377 7.83 6.19 -10.28
N SER A 378 6.76 6.49 -11.00
CA SER A 378 5.98 7.72 -10.86
C SER A 378 4.90 7.53 -9.81
N HIS A 379 4.70 8.52 -8.93
CA HIS A 379 3.55 8.59 -8.05
C HIS A 379 2.24 8.71 -8.85
N SER A 380 2.28 9.51 -9.93
CA SER A 380 1.22 9.72 -10.92
C SER A 380 -0.02 10.48 -10.43
N ASP A 381 -0.09 10.82 -9.15
CA ASP A 381 -1.24 11.50 -8.54
C ASP A 381 -0.83 12.38 -7.35
N LEU A 382 0.16 13.27 -7.55
CA LEU A 382 0.75 14.05 -6.47
C LEU A 382 0.02 15.38 -6.21
N LEU A 383 -1.29 15.31 -5.95
CA LEU A 383 -2.12 16.44 -5.53
C LEU A 383 -1.89 16.82 -4.05
N SER A 384 -2.37 18.00 -3.61
CA SER A 384 -2.08 18.53 -2.26
C SER A 384 -2.53 17.60 -1.12
N GLY A 385 -3.66 16.91 -1.30
CA GLY A 385 -4.19 15.89 -0.40
C GLY A 385 -3.26 14.69 -0.19
N ASN A 386 -2.37 14.41 -1.13
CA ASN A 386 -1.45 13.27 -1.12
C ASN A 386 -0.05 13.65 -0.59
N ILE A 387 0.10 14.87 -0.07
CA ILE A 387 1.36 15.38 0.47
C ILE A 387 1.14 15.76 1.94
N ILE A 388 1.81 15.04 2.84
CA ILE A 388 1.70 15.23 4.29
C ILE A 388 2.91 16.03 4.80
N ILE A 389 2.62 17.11 5.53
CA ILE A 389 3.61 17.85 6.32
C ILE A 389 3.53 17.46 7.81
N PRO A 390 4.68 17.41 8.50
CA PRO A 390 4.71 17.25 9.95
C PRO A 390 4.02 18.39 10.71
N ASN A 391 3.53 18.08 11.92
CA ASN A 391 2.82 19.05 12.77
C ASN A 391 3.65 20.29 13.10
N ASP A 392 4.95 20.16 13.33
CA ASP A 392 5.81 21.31 13.65
C ASP A 392 5.98 22.26 12.47
N ILE A 393 6.05 21.75 11.24
CA ILE A 393 6.03 22.58 10.03
C ILE A 393 4.66 23.25 9.90
N SER A 394 3.57 22.52 10.12
CA SER A 394 2.22 23.11 10.12
C SER A 394 2.07 24.26 11.13
N GLU A 395 2.57 24.07 12.36
CA GLU A 395 2.56 25.10 13.41
C GLU A 395 3.45 26.29 13.04
N ALA A 396 4.62 26.04 12.47
CA ALA A 396 5.53 27.11 12.05
C ALA A 396 4.93 27.97 10.92
N LEU A 397 4.22 27.36 9.97
CA LEU A 397 3.51 28.07 8.90
C LEU A 397 2.46 29.04 9.47
N GLN A 398 1.75 28.64 10.52
CA GLN A 398 0.78 29.50 11.22
C GLN A 398 1.45 30.68 11.95
N ASN A 399 2.70 30.48 12.39
CA ASN A 399 3.50 31.51 13.07
C ASN A 399 4.26 32.45 12.10
N GLY A 400 4.15 32.23 10.78
CA GLY A 400 4.71 33.08 9.74
C GLY A 400 6.00 32.54 9.10
N SER A 401 6.46 33.25 8.06
CA SER A 401 7.57 32.81 7.22
C SER A 401 8.90 32.71 7.98
N GLU A 402 9.21 33.69 8.84
CA GLU A 402 10.45 33.70 9.63
C GLU A 402 10.54 32.50 10.58
N ALA A 403 9.44 32.15 11.25
CA ALA A 403 9.38 30.98 12.12
C ALA A 403 9.59 29.68 11.33
N THR A 404 8.95 29.57 10.17
CA THR A 404 9.11 28.43 9.25
C THR A 404 10.54 28.31 8.73
N GLU A 405 11.12 29.39 8.23
CA GLU A 405 12.51 29.40 7.74
C GLU A 405 13.49 28.98 8.84
N ASN A 406 13.31 29.51 10.06
CA ASN A 406 14.14 29.12 11.20
C ASN A 406 13.98 27.62 11.53
N LEU A 407 12.77 27.07 11.51
CA LEU A 407 12.56 25.64 11.72
C LEU A 407 13.25 24.80 10.63
N LEU A 408 13.04 25.14 9.35
CA LEU A 408 13.63 24.45 8.22
C LEU A 408 15.17 24.52 8.27
N ASN A 409 15.73 25.69 8.61
CA ASN A 409 17.16 25.94 8.70
C ASN A 409 17.84 25.18 9.86
N ASN A 410 17.16 25.03 10.99
CA ASN A 410 17.75 24.40 12.18
C ASN A 410 17.50 22.90 12.26
N LYS A 411 16.29 22.45 11.89
CA LYS A 411 15.87 21.05 12.07
C LYS A 411 16.02 20.21 10.82
N TYR A 412 15.78 20.80 9.65
CA TYR A 412 15.66 20.06 8.39
C TYR A 412 16.77 20.38 7.37
N SER A 413 17.75 21.20 7.74
CA SER A 413 18.90 21.52 6.89
C SER A 413 20.09 20.58 7.03
N GLN A 414 20.04 19.67 8.02
CA GLN A 414 21.09 18.70 8.30
C GLN A 414 20.60 17.30 7.92
N GLY A 415 20.85 16.88 6.68
CA GLY A 415 20.61 15.50 6.21
C GLY A 415 19.77 15.38 4.94
N ASP A 416 20.02 14.30 4.18
CA ASP A 416 19.52 14.03 2.82
C ASP A 416 18.01 13.77 2.68
N GLN A 417 17.20 13.85 3.74
CA GLN A 417 15.80 13.42 3.70
C GLN A 417 14.81 14.54 3.98
N SER A 418 14.03 14.89 2.96
CA SER A 418 12.92 15.84 3.05
C SER A 418 11.89 15.35 4.09
N PRO A 419 11.38 16.23 4.97
CA PRO A 419 10.39 15.87 6.00
C PRO A 419 8.99 15.61 5.44
N ILE A 420 8.79 15.88 4.15
CA ILE A 420 7.54 15.63 3.43
C ILE A 420 7.33 14.12 3.29
N ASN A 421 6.09 13.69 3.45
CA ASN A 421 5.68 12.32 3.15
C ASN A 421 4.63 12.33 2.04
N PHE A 422 4.76 11.42 1.09
CA PHE A 422 3.71 11.16 0.12
C PHE A 422 2.81 10.04 0.63
N ILE A 423 1.56 10.02 0.18
CA ILE A 423 0.59 8.97 0.47
C ILE A 423 -0.24 8.71 -0.79
N ASP A 424 -1.04 7.64 -0.75
CA ASP A 424 -1.98 7.28 -1.81
C ASP A 424 -1.31 6.85 -3.13
N TYR A 425 -0.81 5.62 -3.15
CA TYR A 425 0.03 5.09 -4.23
C TYR A 425 -0.74 4.28 -5.28
N GLU A 426 -2.07 4.39 -5.34
CA GLU A 426 -2.92 3.50 -6.13
C GLU A 426 -2.74 3.66 -7.65
N TYR A 427 -2.25 4.82 -8.10
CA TYR A 427 -1.90 5.12 -9.48
C TYR A 427 -0.41 5.00 -9.80
N MET A 428 0.40 4.51 -8.85
CA MET A 428 1.84 4.40 -9.05
C MET A 428 2.16 3.47 -10.22
N ILE A 429 2.94 3.97 -11.18
CA ILE A 429 3.30 3.21 -12.38
C ILE A 429 4.63 3.66 -12.96
N LYS A 430 5.18 2.84 -13.85
CA LYS A 430 6.32 3.21 -14.67
C LYS A 430 5.93 4.34 -15.63
N ALA A 431 6.52 5.51 -15.45
CA ALA A 431 6.25 6.66 -16.32
C ALA A 431 7.51 7.51 -16.53
N PRO A 432 7.55 8.37 -17.56
CA PRO A 432 8.60 9.37 -17.67
C PRO A 432 8.56 10.31 -16.46
N ARG A 433 9.70 10.60 -15.80
CA ARG A 433 9.72 11.51 -14.61
C ARG A 433 9.11 12.89 -14.88
N ALA A 434 9.21 13.36 -16.13
CA ALA A 434 8.60 14.61 -16.55
C ALA A 434 7.07 14.58 -16.48
N PHE A 435 6.44 13.40 -16.63
CA PHE A 435 5.00 13.25 -16.41
C PHE A 435 4.65 13.54 -14.96
N ASP A 436 5.32 12.89 -14.01
CA ASP A 436 5.01 13.04 -12.58
C ASP A 436 5.19 14.49 -12.10
N ILE A 437 6.28 15.14 -12.53
CA ILE A 437 6.56 16.55 -12.24
C ILE A 437 5.53 17.47 -12.90
N SER A 438 5.20 17.25 -14.17
CA SER A 438 4.23 18.09 -14.89
C SER A 438 2.83 17.91 -14.32
N ASN A 439 2.43 16.69 -13.98
CA ASN A 439 1.18 16.39 -13.32
C ASN A 439 1.09 17.13 -11.99
N HIS A 440 2.12 17.07 -11.15
CA HIS A 440 2.17 17.83 -9.90
C HIS A 440 2.04 19.35 -10.12
N PHE A 441 2.68 19.92 -11.14
CA PHE A 441 2.49 21.34 -11.48
C PHE A 441 1.07 21.66 -11.95
N MET A 442 0.40 20.74 -12.65
CA MET A 442 -1.01 20.91 -13.01
C MET A 442 -1.90 20.96 -11.78
N GLU A 443 -1.54 20.34 -10.65
CA GLU A 443 -2.33 20.40 -9.40
C GLU A 443 -2.29 21.77 -8.72
N TRP A 444 -1.37 22.66 -9.10
CA TRP A 444 -1.28 24.02 -8.52
C TRP A 444 -2.48 24.89 -8.86
N GLN A 445 -3.20 24.56 -9.94
CA GLN A 445 -4.42 25.27 -10.35
C GLN A 445 -5.61 25.01 -9.42
N GLY A 446 -5.52 23.99 -8.56
CA GLY A 446 -6.59 23.53 -7.68
C GLY A 446 -7.87 23.13 -8.42
N PHE A 447 -8.95 22.88 -7.68
CA PHE A 447 -10.24 22.51 -8.27
C PHE A 447 -10.89 23.65 -9.07
N ASN A 448 -10.49 24.90 -8.82
CA ASN A 448 -10.96 26.07 -9.57
C ASN A 448 -10.33 26.19 -10.96
N CYS A 449 -9.32 25.37 -11.28
CA CYS A 449 -8.63 25.37 -12.57
C CYS A 449 -8.00 26.74 -12.91
N ASP A 450 -7.41 27.42 -11.92
CA ASP A 450 -6.68 28.66 -12.14
C ASP A 450 -5.30 28.38 -12.77
N LYS A 451 -5.26 28.40 -14.10
CA LYS A 451 -4.06 28.08 -14.88
C LYS A 451 -2.91 29.08 -14.69
N ASP A 452 -3.18 30.28 -14.18
CA ASP A 452 -2.13 31.28 -13.94
C ASP A 452 -1.19 30.86 -12.79
N LEU A 453 -1.64 29.93 -11.93
CA LEU A 453 -0.84 29.34 -10.86
C LEU A 453 0.15 28.27 -11.36
N ILE A 454 -0.01 27.75 -12.58
CA ILE A 454 0.87 26.72 -13.12
C ILE A 454 2.21 27.37 -13.51
N PRO A 455 3.37 26.85 -13.03
CA PRO A 455 4.68 27.36 -13.43
C PRO A 455 4.86 27.37 -14.95
N LYS A 456 5.18 28.54 -15.51
CA LYS A 456 5.41 28.67 -16.96
C LYS A 456 6.60 27.81 -17.40
N PRO A 457 6.46 27.01 -18.49
CA PRO A 457 7.52 26.14 -19.00
C PRO A 457 8.62 26.92 -19.73
N ASP A 458 9.41 27.68 -18.96
CA ASP A 458 10.52 28.52 -19.44
C ASP A 458 11.83 28.10 -18.77
N ILE A 459 12.92 28.06 -19.53
CA ILE A 459 14.25 27.67 -19.03
C ILE A 459 14.77 28.57 -17.91
N ASN A 460 14.29 29.81 -17.83
CA ASN A 460 14.65 30.79 -16.81
C ASN A 460 13.70 30.74 -15.59
N ASN A 461 12.66 29.92 -15.61
CA ASN A 461 11.73 29.79 -14.50
C ASN A 461 12.47 29.18 -13.28
N LYS A 462 12.63 29.99 -12.23
CA LYS A 462 13.35 29.59 -11.01
C LYS A 462 12.73 28.36 -10.33
N VAL A 463 11.40 28.27 -10.28
CA VAL A 463 10.69 27.15 -9.67
C VAL A 463 11.06 25.86 -10.40
N MET A 464 10.93 25.82 -11.72
CA MET A 464 11.26 24.63 -12.51
C MET A 464 12.74 24.26 -12.40
N ARG A 465 13.65 25.24 -12.35
CA ARG A 465 15.08 24.98 -12.14
C ARG A 465 15.36 24.36 -10.78
N ILE A 466 14.70 24.81 -9.71
CA ILE A 466 14.84 24.21 -8.38
C ILE A 466 14.33 22.77 -8.39
N TRP A 467 13.22 22.50 -9.08
CA TRP A 467 12.75 21.13 -9.28
C TRP A 467 13.81 20.28 -9.98
N CYS A 468 14.45 20.76 -11.05
CA CYS A 468 15.52 20.02 -11.71
C CYS A 468 16.77 19.80 -10.83
N LEU A 469 17.10 20.73 -9.92
CA LEU A 469 18.27 20.59 -9.02
C LEU A 469 18.04 19.57 -7.90
N ASN A 470 16.79 19.32 -7.53
CA ASN A 470 16.40 18.42 -6.46
C ASN A 470 15.93 17.04 -6.96
N GLN A 471 16.21 16.69 -8.22
CA GLN A 471 15.72 15.50 -8.93
C GLN A 471 16.79 14.47 -9.26
#